data_AF-A0A948QUX5-F1
#
_entry.id   AF-A0A948QUX5-F1
#
_cell.length_a   1.000
_cell.length_b   1.000
_cell.length_c   1.000
_cell.angle_alpha   90.00
_cell.angle_beta   90.00
_cell.angle_gamma   90.00
#
_symmetry.space_group_name_H-M   'P 1'
#
loop_
_entity.id
_entity.type
_entity.pdbx_description
1 polymer ?
#
loop_
_entity_poly.entity_id
_entity_poly.type
_entity_poly.pdbx_seq_one_letter_code
_entity_poly.pdbx_strand_id
1 'polypeptide(L)'
;DRIGLLDERYFMYFEDLDYCRRVRKAGYKVFYLPQAEIIHEHGASGQHLIGQLDQWKRLVPSSKVYYGFFKHYLISFILWVGQKWQKK
;
A
#
# COMPACT_ATOMS: atom_id res chain seq x y z
N ASP A 1 -14.24 11.57 16.90
CA ASP A 1 -13.08 10.74 16.48
C ASP A 1 -13.46 9.32 16.03
N ARG A 2 -14.28 9.16 14.98
CA ARG A 2 -14.92 7.86 14.63
C ARG A 2 -14.03 6.87 13.85
N ILE A 3 -12.98 7.35 13.17
CA ILE A 3 -12.14 6.52 12.27
C ILE A 3 -10.73 6.31 12.85
N GLY A 4 -10.23 7.25 13.66
CA GLY A 4 -8.85 7.25 14.19
C GLY A 4 -7.83 7.79 13.20
N LEU A 5 -6.55 7.80 13.58
CA LEU A 5 -5.42 8.21 12.72
C LEU A 5 -4.97 7.05 11.79
N LEU A 6 -3.86 7.25 11.08
CA LEU A 6 -3.14 6.17 10.42
C LEU A 6 -2.60 5.19 11.46
N ASP A 7 -2.49 3.93 11.08
CA ASP A 7 -2.04 2.86 11.96
C ASP A 7 -0.51 2.77 11.95
N GLU A 8 0.11 2.97 13.11
CA GLU A 8 1.58 3.04 13.27
C GLU A 8 2.30 1.71 13.01
N ARG A 9 1.55 0.61 12.88
CA ARG A 9 2.12 -0.68 12.43
C ARG A 9 2.61 -0.62 10.99
N TYR A 10 2.13 0.35 10.20
CA TYR A 10 2.64 0.63 8.87
C TYR A 10 3.74 1.69 8.96
N PHE A 11 4.94 1.36 8.47
CA PHE A 11 5.99 2.36 8.28
C PHE A 11 5.85 3.06 6.91
N MET A 12 5.49 2.32 5.86
CA MET A 12 5.28 2.82 4.50
C MET A 12 4.54 1.78 3.66
N TYR A 13 3.66 2.24 2.75
CA TYR A 13 2.73 1.44 1.94
C TYR A 13 1.60 0.79 2.76
N PHE A 14 0.42 0.66 2.14
CA PHE A 14 -0.81 0.08 2.70
C PHE A 14 -1.48 0.86 3.85
N GLU A 15 -0.83 1.89 4.42
CA GLU A 15 -1.42 2.72 5.47
C GLU A 15 -2.65 3.49 4.99
N ASP A 16 -2.57 4.02 3.77
CA ASP A 16 -3.61 4.76 3.08
C ASP A 16 -4.77 3.86 2.64
N LEU A 17 -4.45 2.65 2.16
CA LEU A 17 -5.41 1.62 1.80
C LEU A 17 -6.18 1.14 3.04
N ASP A 18 -5.49 0.89 4.16
CA ASP A 18 -6.14 0.52 5.41
C ASP A 18 -7.06 1.64 5.91
N TYR A 19 -6.57 2.88 5.88
CA TYR A 19 -7.36 4.04 6.26
C TYR A 19 -8.63 4.16 5.42
N CYS A 20 -8.51 4.11 4.08
CA CYS A 20 -9.66 4.13 3.18
C CYS A 20 -10.64 2.98 3.44
N ARG A 21 -10.14 1.79 3.80
CA ARG A 21 -10.97 0.64 4.19
C ARG A 21 -11.72 0.90 5.50
N ARG A 22 -11.07 1.50 6.51
CA ARG A 22 -11.72 1.89 7.77
C ARG A 22 -12.76 3.00 7.57
N VAL A 23 -12.46 4.01 6.75
CA VAL A 23 -13.40 5.06 6.34
C VAL A 23 -14.67 4.44 5.75
N ARG A 24 -14.52 3.52 4.78
CA ARG A 24 -15.66 2.80 4.18
C ARG A 24 -16.44 1.97 5.20
N LYS A 25 -15.76 1.22 6.07
CA LYS A 25 -16.40 0.43 7.14
C LYS A 25 -17.18 1.28 8.13
N ALA A 26 -16.76 2.52 8.37
CA ALA A 26 -17.47 3.47 9.22
C ALA A 26 -18.69 4.10 8.54
N GLY A 27 -19.02 3.71 7.30
CA GLY A 27 -20.18 4.18 6.54
C GLY A 27 -19.91 5.41 5.68
N TYR A 28 -18.67 5.88 5.61
CA TYR A 28 -18.29 7.01 4.78
C TYR A 28 -17.91 6.57 3.36
N LYS A 29 -17.96 7.52 2.43
CA LYS A 29 -17.58 7.30 1.03
C LYS A 29 -16.17 7.84 0.79
N VAL A 30 -15.42 7.17 -0.08
CA VAL A 30 -14.10 7.60 -0.56
C VAL A 30 -14.26 7.92 -2.04
N PHE A 31 -13.98 9.16 -2.43
CA PHE A 31 -14.20 9.66 -3.79
C PHE A 31 -12.89 10.05 -4.47
N TYR A 32 -12.85 9.87 -5.78
CA TYR A 32 -11.87 10.51 -6.65
C TYR A 32 -12.45 11.85 -7.13
N LEU A 33 -11.69 12.93 -6.98
CA LEU A 33 -12.11 14.28 -7.35
C LEU A 33 -11.23 14.79 -8.51
N PRO A 34 -11.65 14.63 -9.78
CA PRO A 34 -10.82 15.00 -10.93
C PRO A 34 -10.54 16.51 -11.03
N GLN A 35 -11.35 17.35 -10.38
CA GLN A 35 -11.17 18.81 -10.35
C GLN A 35 -10.03 19.26 -9.43
N ALA A 36 -9.56 18.38 -8.53
CA ALA A 36 -8.41 18.66 -7.68
C ALA A 36 -7.14 18.09 -8.34
N GLU A 37 -6.31 18.96 -8.85
CA GLU A 37 -5.05 18.61 -9.52
C GLU A 37 -3.87 18.84 -8.59
N ILE A 38 -3.00 17.84 -8.47
CA ILE A 38 -1.78 17.88 -7.66
C ILE A 38 -0.65 17.27 -8.48
N ILE A 39 0.49 17.96 -8.56
CA ILE A 39 1.70 17.43 -9.19
C ILE A 39 2.43 16.53 -8.19
N HIS A 40 2.62 15.26 -8.55
CA HIS A 40 3.42 14.33 -7.76
C HIS A 40 4.82 14.21 -8.38
N GLU A 41 5.80 14.84 -7.74
CA GLU A 41 7.22 14.72 -8.09
C GLU A 41 7.71 13.30 -7.78
N HIS A 42 7.62 12.42 -8.78
CA HIS A 42 7.83 11.00 -8.60
C HIS A 42 9.23 10.71 -8.06
N GLY A 43 9.29 9.97 -6.95
CA GLY A 43 10.56 9.55 -6.35
C GLY A 43 11.32 10.66 -5.62
N ALA A 44 10.83 11.92 -5.59
CA ALA A 44 11.51 13.04 -4.92
C ALA A 44 11.88 12.72 -3.46
N SER A 45 10.94 12.17 -2.70
CA SER A 45 11.17 11.73 -1.30
C SER A 45 12.15 10.56 -1.16
N GLY A 46 12.44 9.84 -2.25
CA GLY A 46 13.34 8.70 -2.29
C GLY A 46 14.70 8.99 -2.96
N GLN A 47 14.88 10.15 -3.58
CA GLN A 47 16.09 10.49 -4.36
C GLN A 47 17.38 10.44 -3.52
N HIS A 48 17.32 10.80 -2.25
CA HIS A 48 18.48 10.73 -1.35
C HIS A 48 18.72 9.33 -0.74
N LEU A 49 17.83 8.37 -0.98
CA LEU A 49 17.90 7.02 -0.45
C LEU A 49 18.20 5.99 -1.57
N ILE A 50 18.58 6.46 -2.76
CA ILE A 50 18.96 5.60 -3.90
C ILE A 50 20.13 4.70 -3.47
N GLY A 51 19.86 3.40 -3.33
CA GLY A 51 20.79 2.39 -2.81
C GLY A 51 20.43 1.80 -1.44
N GLN A 52 19.69 2.54 -0.60
CA GLN A 52 19.15 2.06 0.69
C GLN A 52 17.65 1.70 0.62
N LEU A 53 16.95 2.15 -0.43
CA LEU A 53 15.56 1.83 -0.69
C LEU A 53 15.38 0.41 -1.23
N ASP A 54 15.52 -0.57 -0.35
CA ASP A 54 14.84 -1.84 -0.60
C ASP A 54 13.35 -1.65 -0.30
N GLN A 55 12.60 -1.20 -1.30
CA GLN A 55 11.15 -1.01 -1.19
C GLN A 55 10.46 -2.27 -0.69
N TRP A 56 11.00 -3.46 -0.97
CA TRP A 56 10.46 -4.73 -0.48
C TRP A 56 10.55 -4.87 1.03
N LYS A 57 11.61 -4.35 1.67
CA LYS A 57 11.74 -4.36 3.15
C LYS A 57 10.65 -3.53 3.84
N ARG A 58 10.03 -2.59 3.13
CA ARG A 58 8.91 -1.79 3.64
C ARG A 58 7.56 -2.37 3.21
N LEU A 59 7.44 -2.74 1.93
CA LEU A 59 6.22 -3.27 1.33
C LEU A 59 5.82 -4.63 1.92
N VAL A 60 6.77 -5.55 2.12
CA VAL A 60 6.48 -6.91 2.59
C VAL A 60 5.91 -6.90 4.01
N PRO A 61 6.54 -6.27 5.02
CA PRO A 61 5.93 -6.15 6.35
C PRO A 61 4.55 -5.49 6.31
N SER A 62 4.41 -4.34 5.63
CA SER A 62 3.13 -3.63 5.53
C SER A 62 2.02 -4.49 4.90
N SER A 63 2.34 -5.23 3.84
CA SER A 63 1.37 -6.13 3.21
C SER A 63 0.92 -7.29 4.12
N LYS A 64 1.81 -7.78 5.00
CA LYS A 64 1.46 -8.79 6.02
C LYS A 64 0.53 -8.21 7.09
N VAL A 65 0.73 -6.95 7.48
CA VAL A 65 -0.19 -6.24 8.40
C VAL A 65 -1.56 -6.07 7.73
N TYR A 66 -1.60 -5.67 6.46
CA TYR A 66 -2.86 -5.41 5.74
C TYR A 66 -3.67 -6.68 5.41
N TYR A 67 -3.04 -7.69 4.80
CA TYR A 67 -3.74 -8.90 4.37
C TYR A 67 -3.80 -9.98 5.46
N GLY A 68 -2.89 -9.96 6.42
CA GLY A 68 -2.62 -11.07 7.33
C GLY A 68 -1.64 -12.08 6.70
N PHE A 69 -0.99 -12.86 7.56
CA PHE A 69 0.10 -13.78 7.19
C PHE A 69 -0.29 -14.71 6.03
N PHE A 70 -1.35 -15.50 6.16
CA PHE A 70 -1.75 -16.48 5.14
C PHE A 70 -2.13 -15.87 3.79
N LYS A 71 -2.94 -14.80 3.81
CA LYS A 71 -3.41 -14.15 2.58
C LYS A 71 -2.27 -13.47 1.83
N HIS A 72 -1.31 -12.87 2.53
CA HIS A 72 -0.11 -12.31 1.91
C HIS A 72 0.60 -13.36 1.05
N TYR A 73 0.93 -14.54 1.61
CA TYR A 73 1.64 -15.58 0.88
C TYR A 73 0.83 -16.16 -0.29
N LEU A 74 -0.49 -16.30 -0.13
CA LEU A 74 -1.37 -16.74 -1.22
C LEU A 74 -1.37 -15.75 -2.39
N ILE A 75 -1.54 -14.46 -2.11
CA ILE A 75 -1.52 -13.41 -3.15
C ILE A 75 -0.15 -13.35 -3.81
N SER A 76 0.94 -13.38 -3.03
CA SER A 76 2.30 -13.39 -3.56
C SER A 76 2.56 -14.59 -4.47
N PHE A 77 2.05 -15.78 -4.11
CA PHE A 77 2.16 -16.97 -4.95
C PHE A 77 1.40 -16.81 -6.27
N ILE A 78 0.16 -16.33 -6.24
CA ILE A 78 -0.65 -16.08 -7.45
C ILE A 78 0.05 -15.08 -8.38
N LEU A 79 0.53 -13.96 -7.83
CA LEU A 79 1.25 -12.95 -8.61
C LEU A 79 2.54 -13.51 -9.22
N TRP A 80 3.30 -14.30 -8.46
CA TRP A 80 4.52 -14.92 -8.95
C TRP A 80 4.27 -15.91 -10.09
N VAL A 81 3.24 -16.77 -9.96
CA VAL A 81 2.83 -17.68 -11.04
C VAL A 81 2.41 -16.89 -12.28
N GLY A 82 1.58 -15.86 -12.11
CA GLY A 82 1.13 -15.00 -13.21
C GLY A 82 2.27 -14.31 -13.94
N GLN A 83 3.24 -13.75 -13.21
CA GLN A 83 4.43 -13.12 -13.79
C GLN A 83 5.31 -14.12 -14.54
N LYS A 84 5.43 -15.37 -14.06
CA LYS A 84 6.17 -16.42 -14.78
C LYS A 84 5.47 -16.83 -16.09
N TRP A 85 4.15 -16.81 -16.12
CA TRP A 85 3.38 -17.13 -17.32
C TRP A 85 3.44 -16.04 -18.38
N GLN A 86 3.47 -14.75 -18.00
CA GLN A 86 3.62 -13.64 -18.96
C GLN A 86 5.01 -13.55 -19.61
N LYS A 87 6.02 -14.20 -19.02
CA LYS A 87 7.39 -14.22 -19.54
C LYS A 87 7.69 -15.42 -20.45
N LYS A 88 6.70 -16.28 -20.70
CA LYS A 88 6.72 -17.30 -21.76
C LYS A 88 5.96 -16.77 -22.97
#